data_AF-A0A101WDD8-F1
#
_entry.id   AF-A0A101WDD8-F1
#
_cell.length_a   1.000
_cell.length_b   1.000
_cell.length_c   1.000
_cell.angle_alpha   90.00
_cell.angle_beta   90.00
_cell.angle_gamma   90.00
#
_symmetry.space_group_name_H-M   'P 1'
#
loop_
_entity.id
_entity.type
_entity.pdbx_description
1 polymer ?
#
loop_
_entity_poly.entity_id
_entity_poly.type
_entity_poly.pdbx_seq_one_letter_code
_entity_poly.pdbx_strand_id
1 'polypeptide(L)'
;MNKLMGFYELKDINIPTVPWERYSREVTLDSNMLWTIRVAVKNGDDLNLPRAVGVTAEEAAAKGSSLLEKYEDSGMVIYYPYFIADKSGVIDIKSSRTVIEAVDKDLWNLVTHGRKNITLVLENGVTEYFGDQSFLSAEESNILLDYVNRIKSYYRRPMSEGKSIIAEWSFAYNTDIDHKPLGEKYLVFYELRSI
;
A
#
# COMPACT_ATOMS: atom_id res chain seq x y z
N MET A 1 4.23 4.25 14.40
CA MET A 1 3.68 5.30 13.52
C MET A 1 2.18 5.07 13.42
N ASN A 2 1.36 6.13 13.43
CA ASN A 2 -0.08 5.98 13.24
C ASN A 2 -0.41 5.97 11.72
N LYS A 3 -1.56 5.43 11.29
CA LYS A 3 -1.97 5.24 9.87
C LYS A 3 -2.00 6.56 9.11
N LEU A 4 -2.41 7.64 9.79
CA LEU A 4 -2.42 8.98 9.20
C LEU A 4 -1.00 9.39 8.80
N MET A 5 -0.04 9.22 9.70
CA MET A 5 1.37 9.48 9.44
C MET A 5 1.91 8.59 8.32
N GLY A 6 1.52 7.31 8.26
CA GLY A 6 1.93 6.43 7.16
C GLY A 6 1.46 6.92 5.78
N PHE A 7 0.20 7.36 5.67
CA PHE A 7 -0.33 7.92 4.42
C PHE A 7 0.36 9.22 4.00
N TYR A 8 0.67 10.10 4.95
CA TYR A 8 1.43 11.32 4.68
C TYR A 8 2.89 11.04 4.34
N GLU A 9 3.53 10.09 5.01
CA GLU A 9 4.92 9.71 4.76
C GLU A 9 5.07 9.14 3.34
N LEU A 10 4.19 8.24 2.93
CA LEU A 10 4.14 7.72 1.56
C LEU A 10 4.02 8.83 0.50
N LYS A 11 3.20 9.85 0.78
CA LYS A 11 3.03 11.01 -0.09
C LYS A 11 4.26 11.92 -0.10
N ASP A 12 4.91 12.12 1.04
CA ASP A 12 6.09 12.98 1.20
C ASP A 12 7.31 12.45 0.44
N ILE A 13 7.52 11.13 0.47
CA ILE A 13 8.63 10.47 -0.25
C ILE A 13 8.38 10.32 -1.76
N ASN A 14 7.21 10.74 -2.24
CA ASN A 14 6.84 10.73 -3.66
C ASN A 14 7.00 9.34 -4.33
N ILE A 15 6.49 8.29 -3.68
CA ILE A 15 6.33 6.96 -4.29
C ILE A 15 4.86 6.70 -4.61
N PRO A 16 4.53 5.80 -5.56
CA PRO A 16 3.16 5.44 -5.88
C PRO A 16 2.45 4.96 -4.63
N THR A 17 1.40 5.66 -4.22
CA THR A 17 0.57 5.27 -3.11
C THR A 17 -0.89 5.38 -3.52
N VAL A 18 -1.80 4.83 -2.71
CA VAL A 18 -3.23 4.98 -2.99
C VAL A 18 -3.54 6.47 -3.12
N PRO A 19 -4.26 6.91 -4.17
CA PRO A 19 -4.57 8.31 -4.41
C PRO A 19 -5.66 8.75 -3.45
N TRP A 20 -5.33 8.83 -2.17
CA TRP A 20 -6.26 9.15 -1.11
C TRP A 20 -6.51 10.64 -1.05
N GLU A 21 -7.77 10.97 -0.80
CA GLU A 21 -8.24 12.33 -0.59
C GLU A 21 -9.04 12.42 0.70
N ARG A 22 -9.15 13.64 1.24
CA ARG A 22 -10.00 13.89 2.40
C ARG A 22 -11.45 13.89 1.96
N TYR A 23 -12.27 13.06 2.60
CA TYR A 23 -13.69 13.00 2.32
C TYR A 23 -14.40 14.26 2.84
N SER A 24 -15.33 14.78 2.04
CA SER A 24 -16.30 15.80 2.42
C SER A 24 -17.69 15.40 1.88
N ARG A 25 -18.75 16.04 2.37
CA ARG A 25 -20.12 15.80 1.89
C ARG A 25 -20.35 16.24 0.44
N GLU A 26 -19.42 17.00 -0.15
CA GLU A 26 -19.50 17.50 -1.52
C GLU A 26 -18.83 16.55 -2.53
N VAL A 27 -18.16 15.51 -2.05
CA VAL A 27 -17.47 14.53 -2.91
C VAL A 27 -18.49 13.73 -3.71
N THR A 28 -18.32 13.74 -5.04
CA THR A 28 -19.03 12.84 -5.96
C THR A 28 -18.10 11.68 -6.32
N LEU A 29 -18.52 10.47 -5.97
CA LEU A 29 -17.79 9.24 -6.27
C LEU A 29 -18.29 8.63 -7.59
N ASP A 30 -17.38 8.10 -8.41
CA ASP A 30 -17.74 7.39 -9.64
C ASP A 30 -18.55 6.13 -9.31
N SER A 31 -19.79 6.06 -9.81
CA SER A 31 -20.73 4.97 -9.56
C SER A 31 -20.34 3.66 -10.25
N ASN A 32 -19.41 3.69 -11.20
CA ASN A 32 -18.95 2.49 -11.91
C ASN A 32 -17.78 1.81 -11.23
N MET A 33 -17.28 2.37 -10.13
CA MET A 33 -16.12 1.88 -9.39
C MET A 33 -16.48 1.54 -7.95
N LEU A 34 -15.69 0.63 -7.37
CA LEU A 34 -15.71 0.38 -5.94
C LEU A 34 -14.75 1.33 -5.21
N TRP A 35 -15.06 1.63 -3.97
CA TRP A 35 -14.40 2.64 -3.16
C TRP A 35 -13.98 2.10 -1.79
N THR A 36 -12.97 2.74 -1.22
CA THR A 36 -12.54 2.53 0.15
C THR A 36 -12.70 3.82 0.94
N ILE A 37 -13.37 3.74 2.10
CA ILE A 37 -13.48 4.80 3.09
C ILE A 37 -12.76 4.35 4.36
N ARG A 38 -11.90 5.20 4.93
CA ARG A 38 -11.18 4.91 6.17
C ARG A 38 -11.14 6.12 7.09
N VAL A 39 -11.15 5.85 8.40
CA VAL A 39 -10.81 6.85 9.41
C VAL A 39 -9.32 6.79 9.70
N ALA A 40 -8.71 7.97 9.85
CA ALA A 40 -7.36 8.15 10.33
C ALA A 40 -7.39 9.19 11.47
N VAL A 41 -7.08 8.79 12.71
CA VAL A 41 -7.15 9.68 13.87
C VAL A 41 -5.83 10.41 14.09
N LYS A 42 -5.88 11.60 14.72
CA LYS A 42 -4.68 12.42 14.98
C LYS A 42 -3.83 11.85 16.11
N ASN A 43 -4.48 11.33 17.16
CA ASN A 43 -3.86 10.80 18.37
C ASN A 43 -4.60 9.52 18.82
N GLY A 44 -3.87 8.53 19.35
CA GLY A 44 -4.45 7.29 19.87
C GLY A 44 -4.05 6.04 19.09
N ASP A 45 -4.57 4.90 19.50
CA ASP A 45 -4.30 3.59 18.91
C ASP A 45 -5.17 3.37 17.65
N ASP A 46 -4.56 3.01 16.52
CA ASP A 46 -5.24 2.90 15.21
C ASP A 46 -5.83 1.50 14.94
N LEU A 47 -5.78 0.65 15.95
CA LEU A 47 -6.31 -0.70 15.91
C LEU A 47 -7.84 -0.63 15.74
N ASN A 48 -8.34 -1.30 14.69
CA ASN A 48 -9.78 -1.42 14.39
C ASN A 48 -10.54 -0.12 14.13
N LEU A 49 -9.87 0.93 13.64
CA LEU A 49 -10.59 2.11 13.13
C LEU A 49 -11.62 1.72 12.05
N PRO A 50 -12.82 2.33 12.06
CA PRO A 50 -13.86 2.03 11.08
C PRO A 50 -13.36 2.20 9.65
N ARG A 51 -13.74 1.23 8.80
CA ARG A 51 -13.47 1.24 7.37
C ARG A 51 -14.65 0.64 6.60
N ALA A 52 -14.81 1.08 5.37
CA ALA A 52 -15.54 0.38 4.32
C ALA A 52 -14.57 0.17 3.16
N VAL A 53 -14.53 -1.04 2.61
CA VAL A 53 -13.51 -1.43 1.62
C VAL A 53 -14.23 -2.19 0.51
N GLY A 54 -14.01 -1.77 -0.74
CA GLY A 54 -14.63 -2.43 -1.89
C GLY A 54 -16.14 -2.27 -1.93
N VAL A 55 -16.64 -1.10 -1.58
CA VAL A 55 -18.09 -0.79 -1.54
C VAL A 55 -18.49 0.12 -2.69
N THR A 56 -19.77 0.14 -3.03
CA THR A 56 -20.31 1.02 -4.08
C THR A 56 -20.16 2.51 -3.71
N ALA A 57 -20.28 3.40 -4.71
CA ALA A 57 -20.27 4.84 -4.47
C ALA A 57 -21.35 5.31 -3.47
N GLU A 58 -22.55 4.73 -3.54
CA GLU A 58 -23.66 5.05 -2.62
C GLU A 58 -23.32 4.65 -1.18
N GLU A 59 -22.86 3.41 -0.98
CA GLU A 59 -22.46 2.91 0.33
C GLU A 59 -21.26 3.68 0.90
N ALA A 60 -20.29 4.01 0.05
CA ALA A 60 -19.13 4.82 0.42
C ALA A 60 -19.54 6.22 0.86
N ALA A 61 -20.47 6.87 0.16
CA ALA A 61 -20.96 8.20 0.52
C ALA A 61 -21.74 8.18 1.85
N ALA A 62 -22.62 7.18 2.03
CA ALA A 62 -23.36 6.99 3.27
C ALA A 62 -22.42 6.74 4.45
N LYS A 63 -21.42 5.85 4.27
CA LYS A 63 -20.43 5.55 5.31
C LYS A 63 -19.54 6.75 5.59
N GLY A 64 -19.06 7.44 4.56
CA GLY A 64 -18.21 8.62 4.68
C GLY A 64 -18.89 9.73 5.46
N SER A 65 -20.17 10.01 5.16
CA SER A 65 -20.97 11.01 5.89
C SER A 65 -21.14 10.66 7.37
N SER A 66 -21.49 9.40 7.67
CA SER A 66 -21.63 8.93 9.06
C SER A 66 -20.32 8.97 9.84
N LEU A 67 -19.19 8.63 9.20
CA LEU A 67 -17.88 8.70 9.83
C LEU A 67 -17.42 10.15 10.02
N LEU A 68 -17.73 11.04 9.07
CA LEU A 68 -17.35 12.45 9.16
C LEU A 68 -17.99 13.09 10.39
N GLU A 69 -19.28 12.86 10.62
CA GLU A 69 -20.00 13.35 11.82
C GLU A 69 -19.40 12.83 13.13
N LYS A 70 -18.95 11.56 13.14
CA LYS A 70 -18.41 10.94 14.35
C LYS A 70 -16.97 11.38 14.66
N TYR A 71 -16.18 11.72 13.63
CA TYR A 71 -14.74 11.93 13.76
C TYR A 71 -14.28 13.35 13.38
N GLU A 72 -15.20 14.30 13.15
CA GLU A 72 -14.91 15.67 12.71
C GLU A 72 -13.82 16.35 13.56
N ASP A 73 -13.89 16.19 14.88
CA ASP A 73 -12.96 16.82 15.83
C ASP A 73 -11.72 15.98 16.16
N SER A 74 -11.77 14.67 15.95
CA SER A 74 -10.78 13.71 16.46
C SER A 74 -9.92 13.04 15.39
N GLY A 75 -10.31 13.15 14.11
CA GLY A 75 -9.60 12.52 13.01
C GLY A 75 -9.92 13.12 11.64
N MET A 76 -9.63 12.32 10.63
CA MET A 76 -9.91 12.60 9.22
C MET A 76 -10.55 11.37 8.60
N VAL A 77 -11.56 11.58 7.78
CA VAL A 77 -12.10 10.55 6.90
C VAL A 77 -11.41 10.70 5.55
N ILE A 78 -10.83 9.62 5.05
CA ILE A 78 -10.21 9.57 3.73
C ILE A 78 -10.97 8.59 2.84
N TYR A 79 -10.89 8.84 1.55
CA TYR A 79 -11.39 7.95 0.52
C TYR A 79 -10.38 7.75 -0.60
N TYR A 80 -10.45 6.61 -1.27
CA TYR A 80 -9.70 6.31 -2.49
C TYR A 80 -10.38 5.15 -3.25
N PRO A 81 -10.12 4.98 -4.55
CA PRO A 81 -10.62 3.83 -5.32
C PRO A 81 -10.19 2.51 -4.68
N TYR A 82 -11.12 1.56 -4.59
CA TYR A 82 -10.77 0.19 -4.22
C TYR A 82 -9.96 -0.45 -5.35
N PHE A 83 -8.98 -1.25 -4.95
CA PHE A 83 -8.11 -1.98 -5.86
C PHE A 83 -8.03 -3.45 -5.48
N ILE A 84 -7.79 -4.28 -6.48
CA ILE A 84 -7.47 -5.70 -6.32
C ILE A 84 -6.04 -5.95 -6.76
N ALA A 85 -5.31 -6.77 -6.00
CA ALA A 85 -3.92 -7.07 -6.29
C ALA A 85 -3.80 -8.19 -7.33
N ASP A 86 -2.91 -7.98 -8.31
CA ASP A 86 -2.36 -9.00 -9.20
C ASP A 86 -1.25 -9.77 -8.47
N LYS A 87 -0.32 -9.00 -7.89
CA LYS A 87 0.79 -9.50 -7.07
C LYS A 87 1.00 -8.55 -5.92
N SER A 88 1.32 -9.08 -4.75
CA SER A 88 1.68 -8.27 -3.59
C SER A 88 2.99 -8.73 -2.99
N GLY A 89 3.55 -7.91 -2.12
CA GLY A 89 4.77 -8.28 -1.47
C GLY A 89 5.21 -7.35 -0.36
N VAL A 90 6.35 -7.73 0.21
CA VAL A 90 7.07 -6.95 1.20
C VAL A 90 8.48 -6.74 0.70
N ILE A 91 9.04 -5.56 0.94
CA ILE A 91 10.46 -5.29 0.73
C ILE A 91 11.09 -4.93 2.07
N ASP A 92 12.09 -5.68 2.52
CA ASP A 92 12.98 -5.27 3.61
C ASP A 92 14.21 -4.58 3.00
N ILE A 93 14.38 -3.30 3.32
CA ILE A 93 15.38 -2.42 2.73
C ILE A 93 16.39 -2.02 3.80
N LYS A 94 17.61 -2.53 3.67
CA LYS A 94 18.79 -2.13 4.45
C LYS A 94 19.80 -1.43 3.54
N SER A 95 20.81 -0.80 4.15
CA SER A 95 21.87 -0.10 3.41
C SER A 95 22.56 -1.02 2.39
N SER A 96 23.05 -2.18 2.84
CA SER A 96 23.80 -3.14 2.02
C SER A 96 22.98 -4.29 1.43
N ARG A 97 21.74 -4.49 1.91
CA ARG A 97 20.91 -5.64 1.57
C ARG A 97 19.47 -5.24 1.30
N THR A 98 18.87 -5.77 0.26
CA THR A 98 17.43 -5.66 -0.01
C THR A 98 16.85 -7.06 -0.17
N VAL A 99 15.73 -7.34 0.49
CA VAL A 99 14.97 -8.58 0.32
C VAL A 99 13.58 -8.23 -0.20
N ILE A 100 13.21 -8.75 -1.38
CA ILE A 100 11.87 -8.60 -1.96
C ILE A 100 11.18 -9.95 -1.89
N GLU A 101 10.03 -10.01 -1.22
CA GLU A 101 9.19 -11.19 -1.17
C GLU A 101 7.89 -10.87 -1.89
N ALA A 102 7.45 -11.76 -2.79
CA ALA A 102 6.21 -11.57 -3.53
C ALA A 102 5.32 -12.81 -3.51
N VAL A 103 4.02 -12.56 -3.56
CA VAL A 103 2.95 -13.55 -3.53
C VAL A 103 1.87 -13.22 -4.56
N ASP A 104 1.21 -14.26 -5.06
CA ASP A 104 0.03 -14.12 -5.92
C ASP A 104 -1.08 -13.37 -5.19
N LYS A 105 -1.67 -12.37 -5.85
CA LYS A 105 -2.79 -11.55 -5.37
C LYS A 105 -2.49 -10.84 -4.05
N ASP A 106 -3.40 -10.92 -3.08
CA ASP A 106 -3.36 -10.13 -1.85
C ASP A 106 -2.21 -10.51 -0.93
N LEU A 107 -1.64 -9.50 -0.26
CA LEU A 107 -0.59 -9.69 0.73
C LEU A 107 -0.99 -10.62 1.88
N TRP A 108 -2.29 -10.75 2.15
CA TRP A 108 -2.83 -11.71 3.12
C TRP A 108 -2.42 -13.15 2.83
N ASN A 109 -2.14 -13.51 1.57
CA ASN A 109 -1.65 -14.84 1.22
C ASN A 109 -0.27 -15.12 1.82
N LEU A 110 0.56 -14.08 1.99
CA LEU A 110 1.86 -14.18 2.66
C LEU A 110 1.69 -14.51 4.16
N VAL A 111 0.79 -13.80 4.84
CA VAL A 111 0.57 -13.93 6.29
C VAL A 111 -0.21 -15.19 6.64
N THR A 112 -1.23 -15.52 5.86
CA THR A 112 -2.18 -16.61 6.15
C THR A 112 -1.62 -17.97 5.77
N HIS A 113 -0.90 -18.05 4.65
CA HIS A 113 -0.40 -19.32 4.13
C HIS A 113 1.11 -19.50 4.29
N GLY A 114 1.85 -18.44 4.67
CA GLY A 114 3.31 -18.48 4.75
C GLY A 114 3.99 -18.80 3.43
N ARG A 115 3.25 -18.74 2.31
CA ARG A 115 3.74 -19.12 0.98
C ARG A 115 4.17 -17.87 0.23
N LYS A 116 5.44 -17.87 -0.16
CA LYS A 116 6.04 -16.90 -1.06
C LYS A 116 6.16 -17.56 -2.42
N ASN A 117 5.73 -16.87 -3.49
CA ASN A 117 5.97 -17.34 -4.85
C ASN A 117 7.46 -17.15 -5.20
N ILE A 118 8.03 -16.03 -4.78
CA ILE A 118 9.45 -15.72 -4.98
C ILE A 118 10.02 -14.90 -3.81
N THR A 119 11.30 -15.06 -3.57
CA THR A 119 12.13 -14.17 -2.75
C THR A 119 13.39 -13.79 -3.53
N LEU A 120 13.65 -12.48 -3.66
CA LEU A 120 14.85 -11.94 -4.25
C LEU A 120 15.71 -11.37 -3.12
N VAL A 121 16.96 -11.77 -3.05
CA VAL A 121 17.95 -11.21 -2.11
C VAL A 121 19.01 -10.49 -2.92
N LEU A 122 19.09 -9.17 -2.75
CA LEU A 122 20.11 -8.32 -3.38
C LEU A 122 21.11 -7.91 -2.32
N GLU A 123 22.35 -8.36 -2.46
CA GLU A 123 23.43 -8.07 -1.52
C GLU A 123 24.77 -8.03 -2.26
N ASN A 124 25.56 -6.97 -2.02
CA ASN A 124 26.91 -6.81 -2.60
C ASN A 124 26.97 -6.96 -4.13
N GLY A 125 25.92 -6.52 -4.83
CA GLY A 125 25.84 -6.60 -6.30
C GLY A 125 25.46 -7.99 -6.84
N VAL A 126 25.16 -8.95 -5.98
CA VAL A 126 24.65 -10.28 -6.33
C VAL A 126 23.14 -10.30 -6.06
N THR A 127 22.38 -10.90 -6.99
CA THR A 127 20.96 -11.19 -6.81
C THR A 127 20.75 -12.70 -6.74
N GLU A 128 20.24 -13.17 -5.61
CA GLU A 128 19.83 -14.56 -5.42
C GLU A 128 18.31 -14.66 -5.48
N TYR A 129 17.82 -15.75 -6.07
CA TYR A 129 16.39 -16.00 -6.25
C TYR A 129 16.00 -17.32 -5.58
N PHE A 130 14.93 -17.30 -4.79
CA PHE A 130 14.35 -18.47 -4.14
C PHE A 130 12.87 -18.57 -4.52
N GLY A 131 12.49 -19.66 -5.18
CA GLY A 131 11.13 -19.86 -5.70
C GLY A 131 11.05 -19.72 -7.21
N ASP A 132 9.88 -19.32 -7.72
CA ASP A 132 9.61 -19.19 -9.14
C ASP A 132 10.19 -17.89 -9.70
N GLN A 133 11.32 -17.97 -10.40
CA GLN A 133 11.99 -16.83 -11.01
C GLN A 133 11.16 -16.11 -12.08
N SER A 134 10.16 -16.77 -12.66
CA SER A 134 9.26 -16.17 -13.64
C SER A 134 8.10 -15.40 -13.01
N PHE A 135 7.94 -15.48 -11.68
CA PHE A 135 6.82 -14.87 -10.98
C PHE A 135 6.82 -13.34 -11.09
N LEU A 136 7.98 -12.69 -11.02
CA LEU A 136 8.13 -11.27 -11.33
C LEU A 136 8.79 -11.11 -12.69
N SER A 137 8.21 -10.30 -13.56
CA SER A 137 8.85 -9.95 -14.83
C SER A 137 10.09 -9.11 -14.58
N ALA A 138 10.97 -9.02 -15.59
CA ALA A 138 12.13 -8.13 -15.53
C ALA A 138 11.71 -6.66 -15.35
N GLU A 139 10.61 -6.24 -15.98
CA GLU A 139 10.05 -4.90 -15.85
C GLU A 139 9.53 -4.64 -14.43
N GLU A 140 8.72 -5.56 -13.89
CA GLU A 140 8.19 -5.45 -12.51
C GLU A 140 9.33 -5.37 -11.48
N SER A 141 10.36 -6.21 -11.66
CA SER A 141 11.55 -6.22 -10.79
C SER A 141 12.30 -4.89 -10.87
N ASN A 142 12.52 -4.35 -12.07
CA ASN A 142 13.19 -3.06 -12.26
C ASN A 142 12.41 -1.91 -11.61
N ILE A 143 11.08 -1.87 -11.79
CA ILE A 143 10.22 -0.86 -11.17
C ILE A 143 10.36 -0.91 -9.64
N LEU A 144 10.30 -2.09 -9.02
CA LEU A 144 10.45 -2.22 -7.57
C LEU A 144 11.84 -1.74 -7.11
N LEU A 145 12.90 -2.10 -7.83
CA LEU A 145 14.28 -1.69 -7.51
C LEU A 145 14.50 -0.18 -7.62
N ASP A 146 13.87 0.48 -8.60
CA ASP A 146 13.90 1.94 -8.72
C ASP A 146 13.30 2.62 -7.48
N TYR A 147 12.16 2.11 -6.98
CA TYR A 147 11.55 2.62 -5.75
C TYR A 147 12.35 2.28 -4.50
N VAL A 148 12.99 1.10 -4.44
CA VAL A 148 13.95 0.76 -3.37
C VAL A 148 15.06 1.80 -3.29
N ASN A 149 15.64 2.20 -4.43
CA ASN A 149 16.72 3.20 -4.46
C ASN A 149 16.24 4.59 -4.00
N ARG A 150 15.00 4.96 -4.32
CA ARG A 150 14.37 6.20 -3.82
C ARG A 150 14.17 6.14 -2.31
N ILE A 151 13.61 5.06 -1.79
CA ILE A 151 13.41 4.83 -0.35
C ILE A 151 14.76 4.87 0.38
N LYS A 152 15.79 4.18 -0.12
CA LYS A 152 17.15 4.26 0.45
C LYS A 152 17.69 5.68 0.51
N SER A 153 17.42 6.49 -0.52
CA SER A 153 17.88 7.88 -0.57
C SER A 153 17.17 8.78 0.43
N TYR A 154 15.89 8.56 0.67
CA TYR A 154 15.11 9.31 1.67
C TYR A 154 15.49 8.90 3.10
N TYR A 155 15.58 7.60 3.39
CA TYR A 155 15.85 7.06 4.73
C TYR A 155 17.34 6.82 5.04
N ARG A 156 18.25 7.58 4.40
CA ARG A 156 19.72 7.43 4.59
C ARG A 156 20.13 7.46 6.06
N ARG A 157 19.56 8.38 6.85
CA ARG A 157 19.90 8.56 8.26
C ARG A 157 19.42 7.36 9.11
N PRO A 158 18.14 6.96 9.12
CA PRO A 158 17.71 5.73 9.78
C PRO A 158 18.53 4.50 9.39
N MET A 159 18.83 4.31 8.10
CA MET A 159 19.62 3.17 7.63
C MET A 159 21.07 3.22 8.11
N SER A 160 21.67 4.41 8.26
CA SER A 160 23.01 4.58 8.84
C SER A 160 23.07 4.23 10.33
N GLU A 161 21.94 4.31 11.04
CA GLU A 161 21.77 3.88 12.43
C GLU A 161 21.52 2.36 12.54
N GLY A 162 21.55 1.63 11.42
CA GLY A 162 21.34 0.18 11.37
C GLY A 162 19.88 -0.25 11.25
N LYS A 163 18.95 0.70 11.13
CA LYS A 163 17.52 0.40 10.95
C LYS A 163 17.23 -0.13 9.56
N SER A 164 16.17 -0.91 9.43
CA SER A 164 15.62 -1.30 8.13
C SER A 164 14.30 -0.60 7.86
N ILE A 165 13.99 -0.43 6.57
CA ILE A 165 12.69 0.07 6.13
C ILE A 165 11.96 -1.08 5.48
N ILE A 166 10.77 -1.39 6.00
CA ILE A 166 9.87 -2.35 5.38
C ILE A 166 8.80 -1.60 4.59
N ALA A 167 8.63 -2.00 3.33
CA ALA A 167 7.61 -1.48 2.43
C ALA A 167 6.62 -2.59 2.01
N GLU A 168 5.33 -2.32 2.14
CA GLU A 168 4.27 -3.19 1.60
C GLU A 168 3.74 -2.62 0.29
N TRP A 169 3.63 -3.49 -0.71
CA TRP A 169 3.32 -3.10 -2.08
C TRP A 169 2.40 -4.09 -2.77
N SER A 170 1.72 -3.61 -3.81
CA SER A 170 1.00 -4.43 -4.76
C SER A 170 1.13 -3.87 -6.18
N PHE A 171 1.27 -4.75 -7.17
CA PHE A 171 0.80 -4.46 -8.51
C PHE A 171 -0.70 -4.73 -8.53
N ALA A 172 -1.49 -3.73 -8.89
CA ALA A 172 -2.92 -3.73 -8.69
C ALA A 172 -3.68 -3.07 -9.84
N TYR A 173 -4.99 -3.28 -9.82
CA TYR A 173 -5.95 -2.64 -10.70
C TYR A 173 -7.03 -1.98 -9.86
N ASN A 174 -7.58 -0.87 -10.32
CA ASN A 174 -8.85 -0.38 -9.79
C ASN A 174 -9.94 -1.42 -10.08
N THR A 175 -11.07 -1.31 -9.38
CA THR A 175 -12.11 -2.32 -9.45
C THR A 175 -13.47 -1.73 -9.80
N ASP A 176 -14.14 -2.33 -10.77
CA ASP A 176 -15.54 -2.01 -11.10
C ASP A 176 -16.52 -2.60 -10.07
N ILE A 177 -17.81 -2.27 -10.22
CA ILE A 177 -18.89 -2.77 -9.34
C ILE A 177 -19.09 -4.29 -9.36
N ASP A 178 -18.56 -4.99 -10.38
CA ASP A 178 -18.62 -6.45 -10.52
C ASP A 178 -17.39 -7.15 -9.91
N HIS A 179 -16.52 -6.41 -9.21
CA HIS A 179 -15.23 -6.88 -8.71
C HIS A 179 -14.22 -7.27 -9.80
N LYS A 180 -14.30 -6.67 -11.00
CA LYS A 180 -13.35 -6.92 -12.09
C LYS A 180 -12.29 -5.82 -12.19
N PRO A 181 -11.07 -6.14 -12.67
CA PRO A 181 -10.03 -5.16 -12.93
C PRO A 181 -10.50 -4.08 -13.92
N LEU A 182 -10.18 -2.82 -13.62
CA LEU A 182 -10.46 -1.66 -14.46
C LEU A 182 -9.18 -0.87 -14.73
N GLY A 183 -8.91 -0.61 -16.00
CA GLY A 183 -7.74 0.14 -16.47
C GLY A 183 -6.44 -0.66 -16.46
N GLU A 184 -5.32 0.05 -16.48
CA GLU A 184 -3.98 -0.52 -16.54
C GLU A 184 -3.47 -0.94 -15.16
N LYS A 185 -2.57 -1.93 -15.15
CA LYS A 185 -1.89 -2.36 -13.92
C LYS A 185 -0.98 -1.25 -13.42
N TYR A 186 -1.02 -0.96 -12.12
CA TYR A 186 -0.16 0.02 -11.49
C TYR A 186 0.50 -0.53 -10.23
N LEU A 187 1.65 0.02 -9.86
CA LEU A 187 2.29 -0.24 -8.57
C LEU A 187 1.70 0.69 -7.51
N VAL A 188 1.43 0.17 -6.33
CA VAL A 188 1.01 0.94 -5.16
C VAL A 188 1.72 0.46 -3.91
N PHE A 189 2.25 1.41 -3.14
CA PHE A 189 2.74 1.23 -1.77
C PHE A 189 1.70 1.76 -0.80
N TYR A 190 1.37 0.97 0.22
CA TYR A 190 0.33 1.32 1.19
C TYR A 190 0.79 1.23 2.64
N GLU A 191 2.01 0.73 2.90
CA GLU A 191 2.64 0.81 4.20
C GLU A 191 4.16 0.98 4.08
N LEU A 192 4.72 1.84 4.92
CA LEU A 192 6.14 1.93 5.22
C LEU A 192 6.35 1.93 6.71
N ARG A 193 7.37 1.21 7.18
CA ARG A 193 7.75 1.19 8.59
C ARG A 193 9.26 1.09 8.74
N SER A 194 9.82 1.90 9.64
CA SER A 194 11.20 1.73 10.09
C SER A 194 11.23 0.78 11.28
N ILE A 195 12.14 -0.19 11.24
CA ILE A 195 12.37 -1.21 12.29
C ILE A 195 13.82 -1.14 12.77
#